data_AF-A0A2A2ELS1-F1
#
_entry.id   AF-A0A2A2ELS1-F1
#
_cell.length_a   1.000
_cell.length_b   1.000
_cell.length_c   1.000
_cell.angle_alpha   90.00
_cell.angle_beta   90.00
_cell.angle_gamma   90.00
#
_symmetry.space_group_name_H-M   'P 1'
#
loop_
_entity.id
_entity.type
_entity.pdbx_description
1 polymer ?
#
loop_
_entity_poly.entity_id
_entity_poly.type
_entity_poly.pdbx_seq_one_letter_code
_entity_poly.pdbx_strand_id
1 'polypeptide(L)'
;MITELTFAVLKYAFLILLWVFVWSIARSLYRDVASYSPRKSRARRKKEREVRRKADAPVAAAPASSTPNHPTAAAAPSAAADKQPTLLVIIDGPLAGTSVPLNSSVITLGRAASNTVVLDDEFVSSHHARVYPDERSHQWAIEDLHSTNGTVVNQQRITVPTILAPRIPVRIGATTFELR
;
A
#
# COMPACT_ATOMS: atom_id res chain seq x y z
N MET A 1 7.40 56.88 25.73
CA MET A 1 7.32 55.65 26.56
C MET A 1 6.23 54.70 26.07
N ILE A 2 5.02 55.18 25.75
CA ILE A 2 3.93 54.33 25.24
C ILE A 2 4.27 53.68 23.88
N THR A 3 4.87 54.43 22.95
CA THR A 3 5.18 53.96 21.58
C THR A 3 6.17 52.79 21.54
N GLU A 4 7.26 52.86 22.31
CA GLU A 4 8.23 51.76 22.45
C GLU A 4 7.58 50.47 22.97
N LEU A 5 6.67 50.60 23.94
CA LEU A 5 5.90 49.48 24.46
C LEU A 5 4.96 48.90 23.40
N THR A 6 4.27 49.73 22.62
CA THR A 6 3.38 49.25 21.54
C THR A 6 4.14 48.51 20.46
N PHE A 7 5.30 49.01 20.02
CA PHE A 7 6.14 48.33 19.02
C PHE A 7 6.71 47.01 19.55
N ALA A 8 7.13 46.97 20.82
CA ALA A 8 7.58 45.74 21.46
C ALA A 8 6.45 44.70 21.51
N VAL A 9 5.27 45.10 21.98
CA VAL A 9 4.09 44.21 22.06
C VAL A 9 3.72 43.68 20.67
N LEU A 10 3.70 44.54 19.64
CA LEU A 10 3.37 44.13 18.27
C LEU A 10 4.40 43.14 17.71
N LYS A 11 5.70 43.36 17.95
CA LYS A 11 6.78 42.46 17.52
C LYS A 11 6.66 41.08 18.15
N TYR A 12 6.42 41.03 19.46
CA TYR A 12 6.28 39.75 20.17
C TYR A 12 4.98 39.04 19.81
N ALA A 13 3.87 39.77 19.63
CA ALA A 13 2.61 39.19 19.17
C ALA A 13 2.77 38.56 17.77
N PHE A 14 3.42 39.26 16.85
CA PHE A 14 3.72 38.74 15.51
C PHE A 14 4.62 37.49 15.57
N LEU A 15 5.66 37.50 16.41
CA LEU A 15 6.57 36.36 16.56
C LEU A 15 5.83 35.13 17.11
N ILE A 16 4.95 35.30 18.09
CA ILE A 16 4.12 34.22 18.65
C ILE A 16 3.19 33.66 17.58
N LEU A 17 2.53 34.53 16.80
CA LEU A 17 1.63 34.10 15.73
C LEU A 17 2.37 33.31 14.65
N LEU A 18 3.58 33.76 14.27
CA LEU A 18 4.43 33.05 13.32
C LEU A 18 4.86 31.68 13.87
N TRP A 19 5.20 31.60 15.16
CA TRP A 19 5.53 30.33 15.81
C TRP A 19 4.35 29.36 15.86
N VAL A 20 3.14 29.85 16.17
CA VAL A 20 1.91 29.04 16.14
C VAL A 20 1.62 28.53 14.73
N PHE A 21 1.83 29.37 13.71
CA PHE A 21 1.67 28.98 12.31
C PHE A 21 2.65 27.87 11.91
N VAL A 22 3.94 28.04 12.21
CA VAL A 22 4.97 27.01 11.96
C VAL A 22 4.66 25.73 12.71
N TRP A 23 4.26 25.81 13.98
CA TRP A 23 3.87 24.66 14.77
C TRP A 23 2.63 23.96 14.21
N SER A 24 1.64 24.71 13.70
CA SER A 24 0.44 24.16 13.08
C SER A 24 0.77 23.42 11.77
N ILE A 25 1.64 23.98 10.92
CA ILE A 25 2.12 23.31 9.70
C ILE A 25 2.87 22.04 10.07
N ALA A 26 3.84 22.12 10.99
CA ALA A 26 4.59 20.96 11.44
C ALA A 26 3.64 19.89 11.99
N ARG A 27 2.68 20.26 12.85
CA ARG A 27 1.67 19.36 13.40
C ARG A 27 0.78 18.74 12.32
N SER A 28 0.41 19.48 11.28
CA SER A 28 -0.35 18.96 10.13
C SER A 28 0.45 17.90 9.40
N LEU A 29 1.70 18.22 9.02
CA LEU A 29 2.60 17.28 8.34
C LEU A 29 2.87 16.04 9.19
N TYR A 30 3.08 16.20 10.50
CA TYR A 30 3.25 15.08 11.42
C TYR A 30 1.98 14.25 11.58
N ARG A 31 0.78 14.85 11.58
CA ARG A 31 -0.50 14.12 11.63
C ARG A 31 -0.76 13.36 10.33
N ASP A 32 -0.45 13.95 9.19
CA ASP A 32 -0.60 13.31 7.89
C ASP A 32 0.37 12.12 7.79
N VAL A 33 1.66 12.33 8.11
CA VAL A 33 2.68 11.27 8.10
C VAL A 33 2.41 10.19 9.16
N ALA A 34 1.89 10.54 10.33
CA ALA A 34 1.50 9.56 11.35
C ALA A 34 0.29 8.72 10.92
N SER A 35 -0.58 9.25 10.05
CA SER A 35 -1.66 8.49 9.41
C SER A 35 -1.12 7.49 8.38
N TYR A 36 0.03 7.78 7.77
CA TYR A 36 0.79 6.88 6.87
C TYR A 36 1.71 5.86 7.59
N SER A 37 1.75 5.83 8.92
CA SER A 37 2.44 4.77 9.68
C SER A 37 1.43 3.85 10.36
N PRO A 38 0.95 2.78 9.68
CA PRO A 38 0.06 1.83 10.31
C PRO A 38 0.88 1.03 11.33
N ARG A 39 0.76 1.42 12.60
CA ARG A 39 1.04 0.54 13.75
C ARG A 39 0.44 -0.84 13.42
N LYS A 40 1.30 -1.85 13.27
CA LYS A 40 0.93 -3.27 13.08
C LYS A 40 -0.28 -3.58 13.95
N SER A 41 -1.44 -3.76 13.30
CA SER A 41 -2.72 -3.86 13.97
C SER A 41 -2.69 -5.00 14.99
N ARG A 42 -3.08 -4.70 16.23
CA ARG A 42 -3.23 -5.68 17.32
C ARG A 42 -4.11 -6.88 16.92
N ALA A 43 -4.95 -6.71 15.90
CA ALA A 43 -5.76 -7.75 15.27
C ALA A 43 -4.91 -8.88 14.65
N ARG A 44 -3.79 -8.58 13.97
CA ARG A 44 -2.89 -9.61 13.43
C ARG A 44 -2.19 -10.40 14.53
N ARG A 45 -1.78 -9.74 15.62
CA ARG A 45 -1.18 -10.42 16.80
C ARG A 45 -2.16 -11.36 17.50
N LYS A 46 -3.46 -11.02 17.51
CA LYS A 46 -4.51 -11.89 18.07
C LYS A 46 -4.71 -13.12 17.18
N LYS A 47 -4.78 -12.94 15.85
CA LYS A 47 -4.95 -14.02 14.88
C LYS A 47 -3.74 -14.97 14.87
N GLU A 48 -2.51 -14.46 14.95
CA GLU A 48 -1.29 -15.29 15.07
C GLU A 48 -1.22 -16.07 16.40
N ARG A 49 -1.71 -15.52 17.51
CA ARG A 49 -1.82 -16.24 18.79
C ARG A 49 -2.87 -17.35 18.77
N GLU A 50 -4.00 -17.12 18.10
CA GLU A 50 -5.04 -18.15 17.91
C GLU A 50 -4.56 -19.30 17.03
N VAL A 51 -3.83 -18.98 15.95
CA VAL A 51 -3.25 -20.00 15.05
C VAL A 51 -2.19 -20.83 15.79
N ARG A 52 -1.31 -20.21 16.59
CA ARG A 52 -0.34 -20.94 17.42
C ARG A 52 -1.01 -21.81 18.48
N ARG A 53 -2.02 -21.30 19.18
CA ARG A 53 -2.77 -22.08 20.18
C ARG A 53 -3.50 -23.28 19.59
N LYS A 54 -3.87 -23.24 18.31
CA LYS A 54 -4.50 -24.35 17.59
C LYS A 54 -3.48 -25.37 17.05
N ALA A 55 -2.21 -24.97 16.91
CA ALA A 55 -1.12 -25.84 16.48
C ALA A 55 -0.46 -26.62 17.64
N ASP A 56 -0.51 -26.10 18.87
CA ASP A 56 0.17 -26.70 20.04
C ASP A 56 -0.71 -27.68 20.87
N ALA A 57 -1.65 -28.41 20.25
CA ALA A 57 -2.35 -29.51 20.93
C ALA A 57 -1.49 -30.81 20.88
N PRO A 58 -1.28 -31.53 21.99
CA PRO A 58 -0.10 -32.38 22.17
C PRO A 58 -0.32 -33.83 21.71
N VAL A 59 0.61 -34.35 20.89
CA VAL A 59 0.84 -35.79 20.71
C VAL A 59 2.18 -36.12 21.38
N ALA A 60 2.14 -37.13 22.24
CA ALA A 60 3.19 -37.50 23.18
C ALA A 60 4.38 -38.27 22.55
N ALA A 61 5.57 -38.05 23.15
CA ALA A 61 6.77 -38.91 23.30
C ALA A 61 7.51 -39.44 22.02
N ALA A 62 8.68 -38.92 21.60
CA ALA A 62 10.09 -39.03 22.12
C ALA A 62 10.85 -40.33 21.71
N PRO A 63 12.21 -40.41 21.62
CA PRO A 63 13.28 -39.40 21.38
C PRO A 63 14.46 -39.82 20.44
N ALA A 64 15.45 -38.90 20.27
CA ALA A 64 16.89 -39.09 19.92
C ALA A 64 17.25 -39.42 18.44
N SER A 65 18.33 -38.94 17.80
CA SER A 65 19.47 -38.05 18.12
C SER A 65 20.38 -37.96 16.87
N SER A 66 20.93 -36.78 16.52
CA SER A 66 22.32 -36.56 16.06
C SER A 66 22.49 -35.25 15.25
N THR A 67 23.20 -34.27 15.84
CA THR A 67 23.98 -33.20 15.18
C THR A 67 25.31 -33.81 14.63
N PRO A 68 26.30 -33.09 14.04
CA PRO A 68 26.39 -31.75 13.43
C PRO A 68 27.22 -31.69 12.10
N ASN A 69 27.17 -30.59 11.32
CA ASN A 69 28.38 -29.84 10.84
C ASN A 69 28.11 -28.72 9.80
N HIS A 70 28.55 -27.51 10.17
CA HIS A 70 29.16 -26.35 9.46
C HIS A 70 29.29 -26.27 7.92
N PRO A 71 29.65 -25.10 7.33
CA PRO A 71 29.14 -23.72 7.43
C PRO A 71 28.87 -23.13 6.01
N THR A 72 28.54 -21.83 5.90
CA THR A 72 28.72 -20.93 4.72
C THR A 72 27.44 -20.44 4.02
N ALA A 73 27.52 -19.17 3.62
CA ALA A 73 26.76 -18.47 2.58
C ALA A 73 25.32 -17.99 2.88
N ALA A 74 25.21 -16.66 2.91
CA ALA A 74 24.23 -15.87 2.16
C ALA A 74 23.00 -16.64 1.62
N ALA A 75 21.87 -16.49 2.29
CA ALA A 75 20.57 -16.77 1.71
C ALA A 75 19.57 -15.72 2.19
N ALA A 76 19.35 -14.72 1.33
CA ALA A 76 18.05 -14.07 1.25
C ALA A 76 16.98 -15.17 1.11
N PRO A 77 15.83 -15.08 1.80
CA PRO A 77 14.80 -16.11 1.68
C PRO A 77 14.14 -16.04 0.30
N SER A 78 14.70 -16.79 -0.64
CA SER A 78 14.04 -17.28 -1.86
C SER A 78 13.06 -18.38 -1.45
N ALA A 79 11.83 -17.98 -1.13
CA ALA A 79 10.72 -18.89 -0.83
C ALA A 79 9.34 -18.28 -1.17
N ALA A 80 9.25 -17.51 -2.26
CA ALA A 80 8.01 -16.90 -2.73
C ALA A 80 7.86 -16.92 -4.26
N ALA A 81 8.51 -17.86 -4.94
CA ALA A 81 8.22 -18.18 -6.34
C ALA A 81 7.12 -19.27 -6.37
N ASP A 82 6.16 -19.15 -7.28
CA ASP A 82 5.11 -20.13 -7.67
C ASP A 82 3.69 -20.00 -7.09
N LYS A 83 3.36 -18.97 -6.30
CA LYS A 83 1.93 -18.64 -6.06
C LYS A 83 1.50 -17.49 -6.96
N GLN A 84 0.61 -17.79 -7.92
CA GLN A 84 -0.12 -16.76 -8.65
C GLN A 84 -0.85 -15.84 -7.66
N PRO A 85 -0.88 -14.53 -7.93
CA PRO A 85 -1.57 -13.62 -7.04
C PRO A 85 -3.08 -13.88 -7.11
N THR A 86 -3.71 -13.84 -5.95
CA THR A 86 -5.12 -14.16 -5.71
C THR A 86 -5.91 -12.94 -5.25
N LEU A 87 -5.27 -11.85 -4.85
CA LEU A 87 -5.92 -10.61 -4.48
C LEU A 87 -5.26 -9.41 -5.15
N LEU A 88 -6.08 -8.45 -5.58
CA LEU A 88 -5.69 -7.08 -5.82
C LEU A 88 -5.91 -6.30 -4.52
N VAL A 89 -4.87 -5.69 -3.98
CA VAL A 89 -4.92 -4.99 -2.70
C VAL A 89 -4.56 -3.53 -2.91
N ILE A 90 -5.44 -2.63 -2.45
CA ILE A 90 -5.16 -1.21 -2.43
C ILE A 90 -4.26 -0.93 -1.22
N ILE A 91 -3.03 -0.49 -1.49
CA ILE A 91 -2.00 -0.25 -0.48
C ILE A 91 -1.92 1.23 -0.08
N ASP A 92 -2.39 2.14 -0.93
CA ASP A 92 -2.41 3.58 -0.69
C ASP A 92 -3.61 4.25 -1.38
N GLY A 93 -4.02 5.40 -0.86
CA GLY A 93 -5.15 6.20 -1.34
C GLY A 93 -6.44 6.05 -0.50
N PRO A 94 -7.55 6.68 -0.94
CA PRO A 94 -8.80 6.73 -0.18
C PRO A 94 -9.39 5.37 0.18
N LEU A 95 -9.09 4.35 -0.63
CA LEU A 95 -9.59 2.99 -0.48
C LEU A 95 -8.55 2.02 0.10
N ALA A 96 -7.46 2.53 0.69
CA ALA A 96 -6.40 1.70 1.26
C ALA A 96 -6.93 0.65 2.24
N GLY A 97 -6.45 -0.59 2.10
CA GLY A 97 -6.91 -1.76 2.85
C GLY A 97 -8.06 -2.53 2.20
N THR A 98 -8.68 -1.99 1.15
CA THR A 98 -9.65 -2.73 0.34
C THR A 98 -8.92 -3.77 -0.51
N SER A 99 -9.55 -4.93 -0.69
CA SER A 99 -9.01 -5.98 -1.52
C SER A 99 -10.09 -6.65 -2.36
N VAL A 100 -9.76 -6.95 -3.61
CA VAL A 100 -10.64 -7.61 -4.58
C VAL A 100 -10.04 -8.96 -4.96
N PRO A 101 -10.82 -10.06 -4.97
CA PRO A 101 -10.33 -11.36 -5.40
C PRO A 101 -10.02 -11.37 -6.90
N LEU A 102 -8.89 -11.97 -7.26
CA LEU A 102 -8.45 -12.25 -8.62
C LEU A 102 -8.95 -13.64 -9.01
N ASN A 103 -10.14 -13.71 -9.62
CA ASN A 103 -10.85 -14.97 -9.95
C ASN A 103 -10.84 -15.30 -11.46
N SER A 104 -9.74 -15.00 -12.15
CA SER A 104 -9.59 -15.15 -13.61
C SER A 104 -10.52 -14.27 -14.46
N SER A 105 -11.24 -13.33 -13.85
CA SER A 105 -12.01 -12.32 -14.58
C SER A 105 -11.22 -11.02 -14.76
N VAL A 106 -11.65 -10.22 -15.73
CA VAL A 106 -11.12 -8.87 -15.93
C VAL A 106 -11.61 -7.97 -14.80
N ILE A 107 -10.66 -7.32 -14.12
CA ILE A 107 -10.94 -6.29 -13.11
C ILE A 107 -10.76 -4.94 -13.76
N THR A 108 -11.81 -4.13 -13.75
CA THR A 108 -11.77 -2.76 -14.26
C THR A 108 -11.61 -1.75 -13.12
N LEU A 109 -10.80 -0.72 -13.37
CA LEU A 109 -10.52 0.36 -12.43
C LEU A 109 -10.83 1.70 -13.08
N GLY A 110 -11.57 2.55 -12.37
CA GLY A 110 -11.91 3.89 -12.85
C GLY A 110 -12.99 4.55 -12.02
N ARG A 111 -13.34 5.78 -12.35
CA ARG A 111 -14.31 6.58 -11.59
C ARG A 111 -15.77 6.18 -11.80
N ALA A 112 -16.10 5.53 -12.93
CA ALA A 112 -17.47 5.10 -13.19
C ALA A 112 -17.88 3.98 -12.22
N ALA A 113 -19.14 4.01 -11.78
CA ALA A 113 -19.73 2.99 -10.92
C ALA A 113 -19.85 1.61 -11.59
N SER A 114 -19.65 1.54 -12.91
CA SER A 114 -19.61 0.30 -13.69
C SER A 114 -18.30 -0.50 -13.51
N ASN A 115 -17.28 0.08 -12.86
CA ASN A 115 -16.01 -0.60 -12.64
C ASN A 115 -16.04 -1.55 -11.44
N THR A 116 -15.24 -2.61 -11.50
CA THR A 116 -15.05 -3.52 -10.36
C THR A 116 -14.43 -2.80 -9.16
N VAL A 117 -13.46 -1.92 -9.41
CA VAL A 117 -12.88 -1.02 -8.41
C VAL A 117 -13.23 0.40 -8.80
N VAL A 118 -14.18 0.98 -8.09
CA VAL A 118 -14.59 2.38 -8.28
C VAL A 118 -13.60 3.27 -7.55
N LEU A 119 -12.89 4.12 -8.30
CA LEU A 119 -11.92 5.07 -7.77
C LEU A 119 -12.52 6.48 -7.83
N ASP A 120 -12.99 6.99 -6.68
CA ASP A 120 -13.57 8.33 -6.57
C ASP A 120 -12.47 9.40 -6.50
N ASP A 121 -11.92 9.75 -7.67
CA ASP A 121 -10.80 10.68 -7.82
C ASP A 121 -10.91 11.43 -9.15
N GLU A 122 -10.75 12.76 -9.12
CA GLU A 122 -10.80 13.64 -10.31
C GLU A 122 -9.69 13.35 -11.32
N PHE A 123 -8.54 12.83 -10.87
CA PHE A 123 -7.42 12.46 -11.73
C PHE A 123 -7.61 11.08 -12.37
N VAL A 124 -8.74 10.43 -12.13
CA VAL A 124 -9.05 9.10 -12.66
C VAL A 124 -10.18 9.19 -13.69
N SER A 125 -9.88 8.74 -14.91
CA SER A 125 -10.87 8.60 -15.99
C SER A 125 -11.98 7.61 -15.63
N SER A 126 -13.15 7.76 -16.25
CA SER A 126 -14.33 6.91 -16.00
C SER A 126 -14.02 5.43 -16.13
N HIS A 127 -13.26 5.04 -17.16
CA HIS A 127 -12.66 3.71 -17.31
C HIS A 127 -11.16 3.94 -17.53
N HIS A 128 -10.35 3.76 -16.50
CA HIS A 128 -8.95 4.21 -16.50
C HIS A 128 -8.00 3.09 -16.91
N ALA A 129 -8.13 1.94 -16.28
CA ALA A 129 -7.28 0.79 -16.53
C ALA A 129 -8.05 -0.50 -16.33
N ARG A 130 -7.53 -1.59 -16.90
CA ARG A 130 -8.00 -2.94 -16.61
C ARG A 130 -6.84 -3.84 -16.25
N VAL A 131 -7.09 -4.75 -15.32
CA VAL A 131 -6.20 -5.85 -14.95
C VAL A 131 -6.86 -7.14 -15.39
N TYR A 132 -6.17 -7.96 -16.18
CA TYR A 132 -6.73 -9.16 -16.79
C TYR A 132 -5.70 -10.28 -16.83
N PRO A 133 -6.14 -11.56 -16.83
CA PRO A 133 -5.23 -12.66 -17.08
C PRO A 133 -4.81 -12.67 -18.55
N ASP A 134 -3.50 -12.61 -18.81
CA ASP A 134 -2.95 -12.80 -20.15
C ASP A 134 -2.90 -14.29 -20.49
N GLU A 135 -3.69 -14.69 -21.48
CA GLU A 135 -3.84 -16.08 -21.95
C GLU A 135 -2.51 -16.68 -22.43
N ARG A 136 -1.59 -15.85 -22.92
CA ARG A 136 -0.31 -16.34 -23.46
C ARG A 136 0.72 -16.63 -22.38
N SER A 137 0.78 -15.80 -21.34
CA SER A 137 1.78 -15.90 -20.27
C SER A 137 1.23 -16.57 -19.01
N HIS A 138 -0.09 -16.77 -18.91
CA HIS A 138 -0.79 -17.18 -17.68
C HIS A 138 -0.44 -16.29 -16.48
N GLN A 139 -0.13 -15.02 -16.75
CA GLN A 139 0.18 -14.00 -15.75
C GLN A 139 -0.86 -12.88 -15.82
N TRP A 140 -0.93 -12.08 -14.77
CA TRP A 140 -1.76 -10.88 -14.80
C TRP A 140 -1.08 -9.81 -15.63
N ALA A 141 -1.85 -9.13 -16.46
CA ALA A 141 -1.44 -7.96 -17.22
C ALA A 141 -2.30 -6.76 -16.84
N ILE A 142 -1.73 -5.58 -17.04
CA ILE A 142 -2.41 -4.31 -16.88
C ILE A 142 -2.34 -3.52 -18.19
N GLU A 143 -3.46 -2.91 -18.53
CA GLU A 143 -3.60 -2.05 -19.70
C GLU A 143 -4.28 -0.75 -19.29
N ASP A 144 -3.71 0.36 -19.76
CA ASP A 144 -4.30 1.69 -19.65
C ASP A 144 -5.35 1.87 -20.76
N LEU A 145 -6.57 2.26 -20.40
CA LEU A 145 -7.69 2.43 -21.33
C LEU A 145 -7.73 3.84 -21.90
N HIS A 146 -6.57 4.36 -22.34
CA HIS A 146 -6.40 5.73 -22.84
C HIS A 146 -6.80 6.79 -21.80
N SER A 147 -6.33 6.61 -20.57
CA SER A 147 -6.61 7.56 -19.49
C SER A 147 -5.88 8.89 -19.71
N THR A 148 -6.43 9.98 -19.16
CA THR A 148 -5.86 11.32 -19.33
C THR A 148 -4.50 11.46 -18.63
N ASN A 149 -4.41 10.98 -17.38
CA ASN A 149 -3.21 11.11 -16.56
C ASN A 149 -2.25 9.92 -16.68
N GLY A 150 -2.73 8.80 -17.24
CA GLY A 150 -1.96 7.57 -17.42
C GLY A 150 -1.88 6.70 -16.18
N THR A 151 -1.54 5.44 -16.44
CA THR A 151 -1.23 4.44 -15.42
C THR A 151 0.28 4.34 -15.19
N VAL A 152 0.71 4.26 -13.93
CA VAL A 152 2.13 4.14 -13.56
C VAL A 152 2.37 2.80 -12.87
N VAL A 153 3.25 1.96 -13.42
CA VAL A 153 3.65 0.65 -12.89
C VAL A 153 5.11 0.74 -12.44
N ASN A 154 5.40 0.40 -11.19
CA ASN A 154 6.75 0.48 -10.63
C ASN A 154 7.47 1.82 -10.90
N GLN A 155 6.77 2.93 -10.68
CA GLN A 155 7.24 4.30 -10.93
C GLN A 155 7.42 4.69 -12.41
N GLN A 156 7.14 3.79 -13.36
CA GLN A 156 7.20 4.06 -14.80
C GLN A 156 5.81 4.13 -15.41
N ARG A 157 5.54 5.17 -16.20
CA ARG A 157 4.28 5.28 -16.94
C ARG A 157 4.23 4.24 -18.06
N ILE A 158 3.15 3.48 -18.13
CA ILE A 158 2.93 2.50 -19.20
C ILE A 158 2.11 3.13 -20.33
N THR A 159 2.40 2.70 -21.56
CA THR A 159 1.66 3.08 -22.78
C THR A 159 1.15 1.88 -23.55
N VAL A 160 1.63 0.68 -23.20
CA VAL A 160 1.26 -0.61 -23.80
C VAL A 160 0.87 -1.58 -22.69
N PRO A 161 0.05 -2.61 -23.00
CA PRO A 161 -0.23 -3.67 -22.06
C PRO A 161 1.06 -4.27 -21.48
N THR A 162 1.15 -4.31 -20.15
CA THR A 162 2.36 -4.70 -19.44
C THR A 162 2.03 -5.82 -18.45
N ILE A 163 2.90 -6.82 -18.38
CA ILE A 163 2.79 -7.89 -17.40
C ILE A 163 2.97 -7.31 -15.99
N LEU A 164 2.02 -7.60 -15.11
CA LEU A 164 2.00 -7.14 -13.73
C LEU A 164 2.38 -8.29 -12.79
N ALA A 165 3.65 -8.30 -12.38
CA ALA A 165 4.13 -9.27 -11.40
C ALA A 165 3.54 -9.00 -9.99
N PRO A 166 3.45 -10.03 -9.13
CA PRO A 166 3.01 -9.86 -7.75
C PRO A 166 3.88 -8.85 -7.00
N ARG A 167 3.25 -8.09 -6.08
CA ARG A 167 3.90 -7.08 -5.22
C ARG A 167 4.55 -5.92 -5.96
N ILE A 168 4.20 -5.74 -7.24
CA ILE A 168 4.58 -4.54 -7.99
C ILE A 168 3.50 -3.48 -7.76
N PRO A 169 3.88 -2.28 -7.28
CA PRO A 169 2.93 -1.20 -7.07
C PRO A 169 2.52 -0.57 -8.40
N VAL A 170 1.23 -0.36 -8.55
CA VAL A 170 0.59 0.37 -9.64
C VAL A 170 -0.13 1.56 -9.07
N ARG A 171 0.14 2.75 -9.61
CA ARG A 171 -0.50 4.00 -9.23
C ARG A 171 -1.44 4.49 -10.32
N ILE A 172 -2.66 4.83 -9.91
CA ILE A 172 -3.73 5.43 -10.71
C ILE A 172 -4.31 6.59 -9.89
N GLY A 173 -4.12 7.83 -10.35
CA GLY A 173 -4.47 9.02 -9.55
C GLY A 173 -3.77 9.00 -8.19
N ALA A 174 -4.55 9.20 -7.12
CA ALA A 174 -4.12 9.11 -5.72
C ALA A 174 -4.12 7.67 -5.15
N THR A 175 -4.53 6.66 -5.94
CA THR A 175 -4.64 5.28 -5.47
C THR A 175 -3.44 4.46 -5.92
N THR A 176 -2.82 3.71 -5.00
CA THR A 176 -1.80 2.71 -5.33
C THR A 176 -2.29 1.32 -4.92
N PHE A 177 -2.17 0.34 -5.82
CA PHE A 177 -2.51 -1.05 -5.55
C PHE A 177 -1.39 -2.00 -5.99
N GLU A 178 -1.43 -3.23 -5.51
CA GLU A 178 -0.54 -4.31 -5.91
C GLU A 178 -1.28 -5.65 -5.94
N LEU A 179 -0.73 -6.63 -6.65
CA LEU A 179 -1.25 -8.00 -6.65
C LEU A 179 -0.58 -8.83 -5.56
N ARG A 180 -1.33 -9.65 -4.83
CA ARG A 180 -0.86 -10.49 -3.72
C ARG A 180 -1.33 -11.92 -3.80
#